data_AF-A0A2I1HXH3-F1
#
_entry.id   AF-A0A2I1HXH3-F1
#
_cell.length_a   1.000
_cell.length_b   1.000
_cell.length_c   1.000
_cell.angle_alpha   90.00
_cell.angle_beta   90.00
_cell.angle_gamma   90.00
#
_symmetry.space_group_name_H-M   'P 1'
#
loop_
_entity.id
_entity.type
_entity.pdbx_description
1 polymer ?
#
loop_
_entity_poly.entity_id
_entity_poly.type
_entity_poly.pdbx_seq_one_letter_code
_entity_poly.pdbx_strand_id
1 'polypeptide(L)'
;SRRSFDELYNIKKRYNAKEEDKQRALEKQNQAKMLGTSTNKLEQCVDLTRDLTKFKDTFHKHMTAFSERRTTRTRLRNKKLNDTNRHINTAKVEKLEFEFNNFKLNYFSVISRNQPHYNNKGDPRTTPTL
;
A
#
# COMPACT_ATOMS: atom_id res chain seq x y z
N SER A 1 39.35 11.86 39.59
CA SER A 1 38.21 11.40 40.40
C SER A 1 37.18 10.73 39.49
N ARG A 2 36.60 9.58 39.86
CA ARG A 2 35.60 8.85 39.04
C ARG A 2 34.44 9.74 38.58
N ARG A 3 34.00 10.67 39.44
CA ARG A 3 32.93 11.64 39.13
C ARG A 3 33.19 12.47 37.86
N SER A 4 34.44 12.87 37.62
CA SER A 4 34.79 13.68 36.44
C SER A 4 34.74 12.86 35.14
N PHE A 5 35.08 11.57 35.19
CA PHE A 5 34.93 10.68 34.04
C PHE A 5 33.46 10.40 33.72
N ASP A 6 32.63 10.20 34.75
CA ASP A 6 31.19 10.00 34.59
C ASP A 6 30.52 11.25 34.01
N GLU A 7 30.94 12.45 34.41
CA GLU A 7 30.47 13.72 33.85
C GLU A 7 30.81 13.86 32.36
N LEU A 8 32.06 13.61 31.97
CA LEU A 8 32.48 13.68 30.57
C LEU A 8 31.75 12.66 29.69
N TYR A 9 31.54 11.44 30.20
CA TYR A 9 30.74 10.43 29.51
C TYR A 9 29.30 10.91 29.28
N ASN A 10 28.67 11.50 30.30
CA ASN A 10 27.31 12.03 30.19
C ASN A 10 27.20 13.21 29.21
N ILE A 11 28.20 14.10 29.19
CA ILE A 11 28.27 15.21 28.22
C ILE A 11 28.36 14.67 26.79
N LYS A 12 29.28 13.71 26.55
CA LYS A 12 29.43 13.07 25.24
C LYS A 12 28.16 12.36 24.80
N LYS A 13 27.51 11.63 25.70
CA LYS A 13 26.23 10.96 25.43
C LYS A 13 25.14 11.94 25.02
N ARG A 14 25.01 13.07 25.73
CA ARG A 14 24.03 14.12 25.40
C ARG A 14 24.35 14.80 24.06
N TYR A 15 25.62 15.03 23.76
CA TYR A 15 26.03 15.59 22.48
C TYR A 15 25.68 14.65 21.33
N ASN A 16 26.03 13.37 21.45
CA ASN A 16 25.70 12.37 20.43
C ASN A 16 24.19 12.27 20.19
N ALA A 17 23.39 12.24 21.26
CA ALA A 17 21.92 12.23 21.13
C ALA A 17 21.39 13.45 20.36
N LYS A 18 21.97 14.64 20.60
CA LYS A 18 21.61 15.86 19.85
C LYS A 18 21.99 15.79 18.37
N GLU A 19 23.14 15.21 18.04
CA GLU A 19 23.55 15.02 16.64
C GLU A 19 22.66 13.99 15.94
N GLU A 20 22.30 12.90 16.62
CA GLU A 20 21.32 11.93 16.11
C GLU A 20 19.95 12.57 15.88
N ASP A 21 19.49 13.46 16.77
CA ASP A 21 18.24 14.19 16.60
C ASP A 21 18.26 15.13 15.37
N LYS A 22 19.37 15.85 15.17
CA LYS A 22 19.56 16.70 13.99
C LYS A 22 19.54 15.88 12.71
N GLN A 23 20.23 14.74 12.71
CA GLN A 23 20.28 13.85 11.56
C GLN A 23 18.89 13.30 11.22
N ARG A 24 18.14 12.83 12.23
CA ARG A 24 16.74 12.39 12.06
C ARG A 24 15.84 13.50 11.52
N ALA A 25 15.98 14.72 12.02
CA ALA A 25 15.19 15.86 11.53
C ALA A 25 15.50 16.18 10.06
N LEU A 26 16.77 16.15 9.67
CA LEU A 26 17.20 16.37 8.29
C LEU A 26 16.68 15.27 7.35
N GLU A 27 16.78 14.00 7.75
CA GLU A 27 16.24 12.88 7.00
C GLU A 27 14.73 13.01 6.80
N LYS A 28 14.00 13.38 7.86
CA LYS A 28 12.55 13.64 7.81
C LYS A 28 12.23 14.77 6.84
N GLN A 29 13.01 15.84 6.83
CA GLN A 29 12.84 16.96 5.91
C GLN A 29 13.12 16.55 4.46
N ASN A 30 14.17 15.77 4.23
CA ASN A 30 14.52 15.26 2.90
C ASN A 30 13.44 14.33 2.35
N GLN A 31 12.92 13.40 3.17
CA GLN A 31 11.81 12.53 2.78
C GLN A 31 10.54 13.33 2.45
N ALA A 32 10.20 14.33 3.26
CA ALA A 32 9.07 15.21 3.01
C ALA A 32 9.22 15.94 1.66
N LYS A 33 10.42 16.46 1.38
CA LYS A 33 10.73 17.10 0.10
C LYS A 33 10.62 16.13 -1.09
N MET A 34 11.16 14.91 -0.97
CA MET A 34 11.07 13.90 -2.04
C MET A 34 9.63 13.50 -2.35
N LEU A 35 8.78 13.42 -1.34
CA LEU A 35 7.36 13.08 -1.48
C LEU A 35 6.48 14.29 -1.78
N GLY A 36 7.04 15.50 -1.89
CA GLY A 36 6.29 16.73 -2.13
C GLY A 36 5.28 17.06 -1.02
N THR A 37 5.59 16.68 0.23
CA THR A 37 4.72 16.86 1.41
C THR A 37 5.42 17.66 2.51
N SER A 38 4.70 18.00 3.57
CA SER A 38 5.28 18.61 4.77
C SER A 38 5.74 17.55 5.77
N THR A 39 6.70 17.88 6.63
CA THR A 39 7.17 17.00 7.70
C THR A 39 6.05 16.58 8.66
N ASN A 40 5.01 17.42 8.82
CA ASN A 40 3.82 17.14 9.63
C ASN A 40 2.89 16.11 9.00
N LYS A 41 2.89 15.99 7.66
CA LYS A 41 2.06 15.04 6.91
C LYS A 41 2.86 13.86 6.32
N LEU A 42 4.15 13.79 6.61
CA LEU A 42 5.05 12.80 6.04
C LEU A 42 4.59 11.38 6.33
N GLU A 43 4.29 11.08 7.60
CA GLU A 43 3.87 9.74 8.03
C GLU A 43 2.59 9.31 7.32
N GLN A 44 1.60 10.21 7.23
CA GLN A 44 0.36 9.96 6.49
C GLN A 44 0.60 9.70 5.00
N CYS A 45 1.52 10.45 4.39
CA CYS A 45 1.86 10.29 2.98
C CYS A 45 2.58 8.95 2.72
N VAL A 46 3.48 8.55 3.62
CA VAL A 46 4.17 7.25 3.58
C VAL A 46 3.16 6.11 3.73
N ASP A 47 2.27 6.18 4.72
CA ASP A 47 1.27 5.15 4.96
C ASP A 47 0.28 5.02 3.80
N LEU A 48 -0.20 6.14 3.25
CA LEU A 48 -1.05 6.15 2.06
C LEU A 48 -0.35 5.53 0.85
N THR A 49 0.93 5.84 0.65
CA THR A 49 1.74 5.28 -0.45
C THR A 49 1.90 3.77 -0.31
N ARG A 50 2.12 3.28 0.92
CA ARG A 50 2.17 1.85 1.22
C ARG A 50 0.85 1.16 0.90
N ASP A 51 -0.27 1.76 1.29
CA ASP A 51 -1.60 1.22 1.02
C ASP A 51 -1.94 1.21 -0.47
N LEU A 52 -1.59 2.27 -1.20
CA LEU A 52 -1.74 2.32 -2.66
C LEU A 52 -0.89 1.25 -3.35
N THR A 53 0.34 1.03 -2.88
CA THR A 53 1.22 -0.03 -3.39
C THR A 53 0.58 -1.40 -3.19
N LYS A 54 0.09 -1.70 -1.98
CA LYS A 54 -0.57 -2.98 -1.68
C LYS A 54 -1.83 -3.20 -2.52
N PHE A 55 -2.63 -2.15 -2.71
CA PHE A 55 -3.81 -2.21 -3.57
C PHE A 55 -3.42 -2.51 -5.03
N LYS A 56 -2.43 -1.78 -5.56
CA LYS A 56 -1.89 -1.99 -6.91
C LYS A 56 -1.40 -3.42 -7.10
N ASP A 57 -0.63 -3.96 -6.15
CA ASP A 57 -0.08 -5.31 -6.24
C ASP A 57 -1.19 -6.37 -6.23
N THR A 58 -2.20 -6.18 -5.37
CA THR A 58 -3.37 -7.06 -5.30
C THR A 58 -4.15 -7.04 -6.60
N PHE A 59 -4.42 -5.84 -7.12
CA PHE A 59 -5.08 -5.67 -8.42
C PHE A 59 -4.29 -6.33 -9.54
N HIS A 60 -2.98 -6.10 -9.60
CA HIS A 60 -2.11 -6.67 -10.62
C HIS A 60 -2.08 -8.20 -10.56
N LYS A 61 -1.98 -8.78 -9.36
CA LYS A 61 -2.05 -10.24 -9.16
C LYS A 61 -3.34 -10.84 -9.71
N HIS A 62 -4.48 -10.20 -9.44
CA HIS A 62 -5.76 -10.64 -10.00
C HIS A 62 -5.78 -10.52 -11.52
N MET A 63 -5.33 -9.39 -12.08
CA MET A 63 -5.28 -9.18 -13.52
C MET A 63 -4.35 -10.17 -14.24
N THR A 64 -3.19 -10.49 -13.68
CA THR A 64 -2.27 -11.49 -14.22
C THR A 64 -2.92 -12.88 -14.23
N ALA A 65 -3.50 -13.29 -13.11
CA ALA A 65 -4.24 -14.56 -13.04
C ALA A 65 -5.40 -14.61 -14.04
N PHE A 66 -6.11 -13.50 -14.27
CA PHE A 66 -7.15 -13.43 -15.30
C PHE A 66 -6.58 -13.53 -16.71
N SER A 67 -5.46 -12.87 -16.99
CA SER A 67 -4.79 -12.94 -18.30
C SER A 67 -4.36 -14.37 -18.62
N GLU A 68 -3.76 -15.07 -17.66
CA GLU A 68 -3.37 -16.48 -17.78
C GLU A 68 -4.58 -17.42 -17.99
N ARG A 69 -5.69 -17.16 -17.29
CA ARG A 69 -6.94 -17.90 -17.49
C ARG A 69 -7.55 -17.63 -18.88
N ARG A 70 -7.45 -16.39 -19.39
CA ARG A 70 -7.94 -16.03 -20.73
C ARG A 70 -7.09 -16.64 -21.84
N THR A 71 -5.77 -16.69 -21.70
CA THR A 71 -4.91 -17.40 -22.66
C THR A 71 -5.21 -18.90 -22.64
N THR A 72 -5.38 -19.50 -21.46
CA THR A 72 -5.83 -20.89 -21.30
C THR A 72 -7.18 -21.13 -21.98
N ARG A 73 -8.13 -20.21 -21.80
CA ARG A 73 -9.45 -20.22 -22.46
C ARG A 73 -9.34 -20.23 -23.98
N THR A 74 -8.52 -19.34 -24.55
CA THR A 74 -8.29 -19.29 -26.01
C THR A 74 -7.70 -20.60 -26.52
N ARG A 75 -6.74 -21.19 -25.80
CA ARG A 75 -6.18 -22.51 -26.14
C ARG A 75 -7.23 -23.61 -26.09
N LEU A 76 -8.06 -23.65 -25.04
CA LEU A 76 -9.14 -24.63 -24.91
C LEU A 76 -10.20 -24.46 -26.00
N ARG A 77 -10.58 -23.21 -26.34
CA ARG A 77 -11.53 -22.92 -27.43
C ARG A 77 -10.99 -23.35 -28.79
N ASN A 78 -9.72 -23.08 -29.08
CA ASN A 78 -9.09 -23.50 -30.32
C ASN A 78 -8.95 -25.03 -30.40
N LYS A 79 -8.69 -25.71 -29.27
CA LYS A 79 -8.69 -27.18 -29.19
C LYS A 79 -10.09 -27.78 -29.33
N LYS A 80 -11.14 -27.09 -28.87
CA LYS A 80 -12.56 -27.47 -28.98
C LYS A 80 -13.08 -27.51 -30.42
N LEU A 81 -12.44 -26.80 -31.36
CA LEU A 81 -12.73 -26.95 -32.79
C LEU A 81 -12.35 -28.35 -33.31
N ASN A 82 -11.55 -29.10 -32.57
CA ASN A 82 -10.94 -30.35 -33.03
C ASN A 82 -11.38 -31.61 -32.24
N ASP A 83 -12.27 -31.51 -31.24
CA ASP A 83 -12.56 -32.63 -30.30
C ASP A 83 -14.02 -32.72 -29.81
N THR A 84 -14.53 -33.94 -29.61
CA THR A 84 -15.94 -34.28 -29.24
C THR A 84 -16.35 -33.90 -27.81
N ASN A 85 -15.44 -33.45 -26.94
CA ASN A 85 -15.68 -33.04 -25.55
C ASN A 85 -16.21 -31.59 -25.42
N ARG A 86 -17.24 -31.25 -26.19
CA ARG A 86 -17.75 -29.89 -26.39
C ARG A 86 -18.39 -29.29 -25.12
N HIS A 87 -19.13 -30.07 -24.33
CA HIS A 87 -19.90 -29.55 -23.18
C HIS A 87 -19.04 -29.13 -21.98
N ILE A 88 -18.06 -29.94 -21.56
CA ILE A 88 -17.20 -29.68 -20.39
C ILE A 88 -16.35 -28.40 -20.59
N ASN A 89 -15.91 -28.14 -21.83
CA ASN A 89 -15.17 -26.92 -22.16
C ASN A 89 -16.07 -25.67 -22.21
N THR A 90 -17.38 -25.80 -22.44
CA THR A 90 -18.30 -24.64 -22.48
C THR A 90 -18.57 -24.12 -21.07
N ALA A 91 -18.90 -25.00 -20.13
CA ALA A 91 -19.16 -24.62 -18.74
C ALA A 91 -17.94 -23.96 -18.06
N LYS A 92 -16.73 -24.45 -18.35
CA LYS A 92 -15.49 -23.83 -17.86
C LYS A 92 -15.28 -22.42 -18.42
N VAL A 93 -15.62 -22.19 -19.69
CA VAL A 93 -15.51 -20.88 -20.35
C VAL A 93 -16.53 -19.90 -19.78
N GLU A 94 -17.79 -20.33 -19.61
CA GLU A 94 -18.87 -19.51 -19.05
C GLU A 94 -18.59 -19.10 -17.60
N LYS A 95 -18.08 -20.03 -16.78
CA LYS A 95 -17.67 -19.71 -15.40
C LYS A 95 -16.59 -18.63 -15.35
N LEU A 96 -15.61 -18.69 -16.24
CA LEU A 96 -14.56 -17.67 -16.33
C LEU A 96 -15.11 -16.30 -16.75
N GLU A 97 -16.10 -16.25 -17.64
CA GLU A 97 -16.75 -15.00 -18.06
C GLU A 97 -17.61 -14.40 -16.94
N PHE A 98 -18.32 -15.24 -16.19
CA PHE A 98 -19.06 -14.82 -15.01
C PHE A 98 -18.14 -14.25 -13.92
N GLU A 99 -17.04 -14.94 -13.60
CA GLU A 99 -16.05 -14.44 -12.63
C GLU A 99 -15.43 -13.09 -13.09
N PHE A 100 -15.18 -12.94 -14.39
CA PHE A 100 -14.65 -11.70 -14.96
C PHE A 100 -15.64 -10.53 -14.84
N ASN A 101 -16.88 -10.73 -15.27
CA ASN A 101 -17.91 -9.69 -15.26
C ASN A 101 -18.25 -9.25 -13.82
N ASN A 102 -18.04 -10.12 -12.84
CA ASN A 102 -18.28 -9.84 -11.43
C ASN A 102 -17.05 -9.38 -10.66
N PHE A 103 -15.86 -9.35 -11.29
CA PHE A 103 -14.66 -8.89 -10.61
C PHE A 103 -14.77 -7.39 -10.29
N LYS A 104 -14.88 -7.08 -9.00
CA LYS A 104 -14.84 -5.72 -8.45
C LYS A 104 -13.87 -5.72 -7.29
N LEU A 105 -12.81 -4.93 -7.39
CA LEU A 105 -11.86 -4.74 -6.30
C LEU A 105 -12.03 -3.32 -5.75
N ASN A 106 -12.44 -3.22 -4.48
CA ASN A 106 -12.58 -1.95 -3.80
C ASN A 106 -11.27 -1.63 -3.07
N TYR A 107 -10.84 -0.37 -3.07
CA TYR A 107 -9.67 0.06 -2.32
C TYR A 107 -9.70 -0.41 -0.86
N PHE A 108 -10.84 -0.22 -0.18
CA PHE A 108 -11.02 -0.63 1.21
C PHE A 108 -11.37 -2.11 1.41
N SER A 109 -11.41 -2.93 0.35
CA SER A 109 -11.46 -4.39 0.52
C SER A 109 -10.06 -4.99 0.74
N VAL A 110 -9.00 -4.24 0.46
CA VAL A 110 -7.59 -4.65 0.63
C VAL A 110 -6.91 -3.89 1.77
N ILE A 111 -7.37 -2.65 1.99
CA ILE A 111 -6.78 -1.68 2.91
C ILE A 111 -7.71 -1.42 4.10
N SER A 112 -7.11 -1.24 5.29
CA SER A 112 -7.86 -0.96 6.52
C SER A 112 -8.41 0.47 6.55
N ARG A 113 -9.71 0.59 6.84
CA ARG A 113 -10.40 1.88 7.00
C ARG A 113 -10.04 2.60 8.30
N ASN A 114 -9.50 1.88 9.27
CA ASN A 114 -9.28 2.41 10.62
C ASN A 114 -7.89 3.05 10.78
N GLN A 115 -7.12 3.17 9.69
CA GLN A 115 -5.78 3.71 9.77
C GLN A 115 -5.81 5.22 10.04
N PRO A 116 -4.92 5.73 10.91
CA PRO A 116 -4.91 7.15 11.31
C PRO A 116 -4.82 8.14 10.14
N HIS A 117 -4.16 7.77 9.04
CA HIS A 117 -4.03 8.64 7.86
C HIS A 117 -5.32 8.84 7.07
N TYR A 118 -6.37 8.04 7.30
CA TYR A 118 -7.71 8.29 6.75
C TYR A 118 -8.60 9.13 7.66
N ASN A 119 -8.24 9.31 8.93
CA ASN A 119 -9.05 10.02 9.92
C ASN A 119 -8.91 11.56 9.85
N ASN A 120 -8.10 12.09 8.94
CA ASN A 120 -7.87 13.53 8.82
C ASN A 120 -8.60 14.13 7.61
N LYS A 121 -9.92 14.21 7.73
CA LYS A 121 -10.65 15.38 7.23
C LYS A 121 -11.20 16.07 8.47
N GLY A 122 -10.96 17.38 8.59
CA GLY A 122 -11.40 18.17 9.75
C GLY A 122 -12.79 17.75 10.19
N ASP A 123 -12.92 17.32 11.44
CA ASP A 123 -14.19 17.00 12.04
C ASP A 123 -15.04 18.30 12.04
N PRO A 124 -16.15 18.37 11.29
CA PRO A 124 -17.02 19.54 11.30
C PRO A 124 -17.72 19.76 12.67
N ARG A 125 -17.52 18.89 13.66
CA ARG A 125 -17.94 19.11 15.05
C ARG A 125 -16.96 19.93 15.89
N THR A 126 -15.83 20.34 15.32
CA THR A 126 -14.79 21.14 16.00
C THR A 126 -14.60 22.56 15.46
N THR A 127 -15.36 22.97 14.44
CA THR A 127 -15.45 24.39 14.06
C THR A 127 -16.26 25.15 15.11
N PRO A 128 -15.69 26.15 15.81
CA PRO A 128 -16.47 27.01 16.68
C PRO A 128 -17.46 27.79 15.83
N THR A 129 -18.73 27.71 16.19
CA THR A 129 -19.79 28.55 15.65
C THR A 129 -19.49 29.99 16.06
N LEU A 130 -19.25 30.87 15.07
CA LEU A 130 -19.26 32.32 15.26
C LEU A 130 -20.69 32.84 15.15
#